data_AF-A0AAJ6QXM1-F1
#
_entry.id   AF-A0AAJ6QXM1-F1
#
_cell.length_a   1.000
_cell.length_b   1.000
_cell.length_c   1.000
_cell.angle_alpha   90.00
_cell.angle_beta   90.00
_cell.angle_gamma   90.00
#
_symmetry.space_group_name_H-M   'P 1'
#
loop_
_entity.id
_entity.type
_entity.pdbx_description
1 polymer ?
#
loop_
_entity_poly.entity_id
_entity_poly.type
_entity_poly.pdbx_seq_one_letter_code
_entity_poly.pdbx_strand_id
1 'polypeptide(L)'
;MVPRAPDHTRQDRLMEDLDELLAVPVHGLGPRSLGFLSGCLEVEQIIPGRENFYRDWRLLTQLVSLPEGTLARLQRSNDPVRETLQLWPVEATIGQLVSAMEGIERFDVLDDCMESILEDCRDFIRRKEYWQREPSVVQQTIFQAFVIHVLDDVVFVREMVTRVEDEGVRLFVPARDFPAAEHNYMYSLIEIMQTRCLNVIVVVSRALSEDQEATRLLENAERIHAQDTSRKIVPIVLEEAPHVGFMISNLCKINFNFPEAHAWAWPRLMDSLGVGRNQDRRLH
;
A
#
# COMPACT_ATOMS: atom_id res chain seq x y z
N MET A 1 3.45 -44.55 22.38
CA MET A 1 3.45 -43.23 23.05
C MET A 1 3.88 -42.22 22.00
N VAL A 2 2.94 -41.45 21.46
CA VAL A 2 3.26 -40.31 20.60
C VAL A 2 3.79 -39.20 21.52
N PRO A 3 4.94 -38.55 21.23
CA PRO A 3 5.41 -37.46 22.05
C PRO A 3 4.39 -36.32 21.94
N ARG A 4 3.82 -35.89 23.06
CA ARG A 4 3.05 -34.64 23.12
C ARG A 4 4.01 -33.52 22.75
N ALA A 5 3.62 -32.71 21.76
CA ALA A 5 4.29 -31.46 21.44
C ALA A 5 4.38 -30.59 22.71
N PRO A 6 5.47 -29.82 22.90
CA PRO A 6 5.61 -28.94 24.04
C PRO A 6 4.45 -27.94 24.06
N ASP A 7 3.79 -27.83 25.22
CA ASP A 7 2.71 -26.89 25.44
C ASP A 7 3.33 -25.51 25.67
N HIS A 8 3.43 -24.72 24.60
CA HIS A 8 3.98 -23.37 24.65
C HIS A 8 3.18 -22.51 25.64
N THR A 9 3.86 -21.92 26.61
CA THR A 9 3.27 -21.17 27.71
C THR A 9 2.54 -19.93 27.19
N ARG A 10 1.49 -19.45 27.87
CA ARG A 10 0.73 -18.25 27.47
C ARG A 10 1.62 -17.01 27.28
N GLN A 11 2.73 -16.90 28.04
CA GLN A 11 3.72 -15.83 27.88
C GLN A 11 4.59 -16.02 26.63
N ASP A 12 4.94 -17.24 26.25
CA ASP A 12 5.71 -17.51 25.03
C ASP A 12 4.89 -17.11 23.80
N ARG A 13 3.58 -17.42 23.79
CA ARG A 13 2.67 -16.99 22.71
C ARG A 13 2.54 -15.48 22.62
N LEU A 14 2.40 -14.79 23.76
CA LEU A 14 2.31 -13.31 23.78
C LEU A 14 3.61 -12.62 23.33
N MET A 15 4.77 -13.26 23.58
CA MET A 15 6.08 -12.74 23.18
C MET A 15 6.36 -13.02 21.69
N GLU A 16 5.98 -14.22 21.19
CA GLU A 16 5.98 -14.56 19.76
C GLU A 16 5.08 -13.60 18.96
N ASP A 17 3.89 -13.26 19.48
CA ASP A 17 2.97 -12.30 18.85
C ASP A 17 3.59 -10.89 18.73
N LEU A 18 4.41 -10.46 19.70
CA LEU A 18 5.03 -9.14 19.67
C LEU A 18 6.23 -9.09 18.71
N ASP A 19 7.06 -10.13 18.70
CA ASP A 19 8.20 -10.23 17.77
C ASP A 19 7.73 -10.20 16.31
N GLU A 20 6.60 -10.87 16.01
CA GLU A 20 5.99 -10.83 14.67
C GLU A 20 5.51 -9.41 14.30
N LEU A 21 4.87 -8.71 15.23
CA LEU A 21 4.41 -7.33 15.02
C LEU A 21 5.59 -6.36 14.82
N LEU A 22 6.66 -6.52 15.61
CA LEU A 22 7.87 -5.68 15.48
C LEU A 22 8.68 -5.99 14.22
N ALA A 23 8.51 -7.17 13.61
CA ALA A 23 9.12 -7.54 12.34
C ALA A 23 8.39 -6.95 11.12
N VAL A 24 7.18 -6.39 11.29
CA VAL A 24 6.48 -5.68 10.22
C VAL A 24 7.35 -4.53 9.70
N PRO A 25 7.40 -4.28 8.39
CA PRO A 25 8.14 -3.15 7.85
C PRO A 25 7.59 -1.79 8.31
N VAL A 26 8.46 -0.79 8.47
CA VAL A 26 8.07 0.59 8.87
C VAL A 26 7.02 1.19 7.93
N HIS A 27 7.10 0.85 6.64
CA HIS A 27 6.13 1.32 5.64
C HIS A 27 4.73 0.69 5.78
N GLY A 28 4.56 -0.29 6.66
CA GLY A 28 3.26 -0.85 7.03
C GLY A 28 2.43 0.10 7.89
N LEU A 29 3.03 1.18 8.42
CA LEU A 29 2.33 2.19 9.20
C LEU A 29 1.24 2.89 8.39
N GLY A 30 0.08 3.01 9.02
CA GLY A 30 -1.07 3.71 8.51
C GLY A 30 -0.92 5.23 8.59
N PRO A 31 -1.77 5.96 7.87
CA PRO A 31 -1.85 7.43 7.87
C PRO A 31 -2.01 8.03 9.27
N ARG A 32 -2.75 7.35 10.16
CA ARG A 32 -3.08 7.83 11.51
C ARG A 32 -1.85 7.83 12.40
N SER A 33 -1.18 6.68 12.50
CA SER A 33 0.06 6.52 13.26
C SER A 33 1.16 7.44 12.72
N LEU A 34 1.27 7.56 11.39
CA LEU A 34 2.22 8.50 10.77
C LEU A 34 1.90 9.96 11.09
N GLY A 35 0.63 10.38 10.99
CA GLY A 35 0.22 11.74 11.32
C GLY A 35 0.47 12.09 12.79
N PHE A 36 0.26 11.12 13.69
CA PHE A 36 0.56 11.27 15.11
C PHE A 36 2.07 11.41 15.35
N LEU A 37 2.88 10.51 14.79
CA LEU A 37 4.35 10.56 14.90
C LEU A 37 4.93 11.87 14.37
N SER A 38 4.46 12.33 13.19
CA SER A 38 4.84 13.64 12.64
C SER A 38 4.50 14.77 13.62
N GLY A 39 3.26 14.82 14.10
CA GLY A 39 2.82 15.86 15.04
C GLY A 39 3.62 15.89 16.36
N CYS A 40 4.07 14.74 16.85
CA CYS A 40 4.80 14.64 18.12
C CYS A 40 6.31 14.99 18.02
N LEU A 41 6.93 14.70 16.88
CA LEU A 41 8.39 14.83 16.68
C LEU A 41 8.79 16.08 15.89
N GLU A 42 7.85 16.75 15.22
CA GLU A 42 8.10 18.03 14.54
C GLU A 42 8.34 19.19 15.51
N VAL A 43 7.81 19.11 16.73
CA VAL A 43 8.00 20.14 17.74
C VAL A 43 9.45 20.14 18.23
N GLU A 44 10.21 21.15 17.84
CA GLU A 44 11.61 21.31 18.27
C GLU A 44 11.71 21.32 19.80
N GLN A 45 12.53 20.41 20.33
CA GLN A 45 12.74 20.33 21.76
C GLN A 45 13.91 21.24 22.16
N ILE A 46 13.61 22.22 23.01
CA ILE A 46 14.60 23.19 23.52
C ILE A 46 15.58 22.52 24.51
N ILE A 47 15.11 21.48 25.23
CA ILE A 47 15.90 20.76 26.21
C ILE A 47 16.53 19.53 25.53
N PRO A 48 17.85 19.49 25.39
CA PRO A 48 18.54 18.34 24.80
C PRO A 48 18.41 17.11 25.71
N GLY A 49 18.47 15.93 25.09
CA GLY A 49 18.44 14.65 25.80
C GLY A 49 19.78 14.32 26.44
N ARG A 50 19.93 13.05 26.85
CA ARG A 50 21.23 12.52 27.29
C ARG A 50 22.29 12.76 26.22
N GLU A 51 23.52 13.02 26.68
CA GLU A 51 24.67 13.33 25.82
C GLU A 51 24.50 14.54 24.88
N ASN A 52 23.55 15.45 25.19
CA ASN A 52 23.29 16.68 24.45
C ASN A 52 22.72 16.46 23.02
N PHE A 53 22.09 15.31 22.76
CA PHE A 53 21.43 15.03 21.49
C PHE A 53 20.04 15.70 21.38
N TYR A 54 19.58 15.89 20.14
CA TYR A 54 18.23 16.38 19.85
C TYR A 54 17.18 15.33 20.26
N ARG A 55 15.99 15.77 20.70
CA ARG A 55 14.87 14.87 21.07
C ARG A 55 13.67 15.01 20.13
N ASP A 56 13.99 15.20 18.85
CA ASP A 56 13.04 15.46 17.76
C ASP A 56 13.48 14.75 16.48
N TRP A 57 12.77 15.01 15.38
CA TRP A 57 12.97 14.41 14.06
C TRP A 57 14.43 14.47 13.55
N ARG A 58 15.25 15.42 14.02
CA ARG A 58 16.66 15.54 13.62
C ARG A 58 17.47 14.34 14.08
N LEU A 59 17.27 13.89 15.32
CA LEU A 59 17.94 12.71 15.83
C LEU A 59 17.38 11.45 15.16
N LEU A 60 16.06 11.37 14.90
CA LEU A 60 15.48 10.27 14.13
C LEU A 60 16.23 10.10 12.79
N THR A 61 16.40 11.18 12.04
CA THR A 61 17.11 11.18 10.75
C THR A 61 18.53 10.63 10.88
N GLN A 62 19.23 10.97 11.97
CA GLN A 62 20.60 10.51 12.23
C GLN A 62 20.64 9.02 12.58
N LEU A 63 19.69 8.54 13.40
CA LEU A 63 19.60 7.15 13.82
C LEU A 63 19.26 6.20 12.65
N VAL A 64 18.45 6.68 11.69
CA VAL A 64 18.03 5.92 10.50
C VAL A 64 19.17 5.68 9.49
N SER A 65 20.36 6.27 9.70
CA SER A 65 21.54 6.11 8.83
C SER A 65 21.27 6.47 7.36
N LEU A 66 20.50 7.55 7.13
CA LEU A 66 20.19 8.05 5.79
C LEU A 66 21.42 8.68 5.10
N PRO A 67 21.42 8.81 3.75
CA PRO A 67 22.53 9.40 3.00
C PRO A 67 22.94 10.79 3.49
N GLU A 68 24.22 11.12 3.38
CA GLU A 68 24.75 12.44 3.76
C GLU A 68 24.02 13.58 3.06
N GLY A 69 23.79 14.69 3.78
CA GLY A 69 23.04 15.84 3.27
C GLY A 69 21.51 15.71 3.37
N THR A 70 20.97 14.54 3.72
CA THR A 70 19.52 14.35 3.89
C THR A 70 18.93 15.27 4.96
N LEU A 71 19.63 15.45 6.09
CA LEU A 71 19.19 16.35 7.17
C LEU A 71 18.97 17.79 6.67
N ALA A 72 19.89 18.32 5.86
CA ALA A 72 19.79 19.68 5.33
C ALA A 72 18.65 19.83 4.32
N ARG A 73 18.29 18.77 3.59
CA ARG A 73 17.09 18.74 2.75
C ARG A 73 15.83 18.75 3.61
N LEU A 74 15.76 17.86 4.60
CA LEU A 74 14.63 17.70 5.49
C LEU A 74 14.33 18.94 6.32
N GLN A 75 15.33 19.75 6.65
CA GLN A 75 15.12 21.06 7.31
C GLN A 75 14.24 22.03 6.51
N ARG A 76 14.13 21.84 5.19
CA ARG A 76 13.25 22.62 4.30
C ARG A 76 11.94 21.90 4.00
N SER A 77 11.75 20.69 4.51
CA SER A 77 10.54 19.91 4.33
C SER A 77 9.43 20.43 5.23
N ASN A 78 8.18 20.31 4.76
CA ASN A 78 7.00 20.63 5.56
C ASN A 78 6.65 19.51 6.55
N ASP A 79 7.14 18.29 6.33
CA ASP A 79 6.94 17.13 7.22
C ASP A 79 8.22 16.25 7.21
N PRO A 80 9.25 16.66 7.96
CA PRO A 80 10.54 15.98 7.98
C PRO A 80 10.46 14.52 8.48
N VAL A 81 9.51 14.23 9.38
CA VAL A 81 9.32 12.90 9.95
C VAL A 81 8.80 11.95 8.88
N ARG A 82 7.71 12.32 8.20
CA ARG A 82 7.15 11.49 7.12
C ARG A 82 8.15 11.27 6.01
N GLU A 83 8.88 12.31 5.61
CA GLU A 83 9.90 12.15 4.57
C GLU A 83 11.07 11.27 5.04
N THR A 84 11.46 11.33 6.31
CA THR A 84 12.45 10.41 6.92
C THR A 84 11.97 8.96 6.86
N LEU A 85 10.74 8.69 7.32
CA LEU A 85 10.16 7.34 7.32
C LEU A 85 9.98 6.78 5.90
N GLN A 86 9.67 7.65 4.94
CA GLN A 86 9.64 7.28 3.53
C GLN A 86 11.04 6.89 3.03
N LEU A 87 12.06 7.68 3.35
CA LEU A 87 13.43 7.39 2.89
C LEU A 87 14.08 6.21 3.61
N TRP A 88 13.46 5.72 4.69
CA TRP A 88 13.94 4.55 5.41
C TRP A 88 13.97 3.33 4.47
N PRO A 89 15.07 2.54 4.46
CA PRO A 89 15.11 1.25 3.77
C PRO A 89 13.84 0.42 3.91
N VAL A 90 13.43 -0.26 2.83
CA VAL A 90 12.17 -1.04 2.78
C VAL A 90 12.19 -2.20 3.77
N GLU A 91 13.39 -2.71 4.05
CA GLU A 91 13.68 -3.80 5.00
C GLU A 91 13.59 -3.34 6.45
N ALA A 92 13.47 -2.03 6.70
CA ALA A 92 13.41 -1.52 8.05
C ALA A 92 12.12 -1.90 8.74
N THR A 93 12.23 -2.26 10.01
CA THR A 93 11.12 -2.83 10.78
C THR A 93 10.57 -1.88 11.83
N ILE A 94 9.35 -2.13 12.28
CA ILE A 94 8.72 -1.39 13.38
C ILE A 94 9.57 -1.50 14.65
N GLY A 95 10.22 -2.64 14.92
CA GLY A 95 11.17 -2.78 16.01
C GLY A 95 12.33 -1.77 15.93
N GLN A 96 12.88 -1.53 14.73
CA GLN A 96 13.92 -0.51 14.55
C GLN A 96 13.37 0.91 14.74
N LEU A 97 12.13 1.18 14.34
CA LEU A 97 11.45 2.44 14.65
C LEU A 97 11.29 2.62 16.16
N VAL A 98 10.83 1.60 16.89
CA VAL A 98 10.68 1.67 18.35
C VAL A 98 12.04 1.93 19.01
N SER A 99 13.10 1.21 18.64
CA SER A 99 14.44 1.46 19.17
C SER A 99 14.98 2.85 18.84
N ALA A 100 14.70 3.37 17.65
CA ALA A 100 15.08 4.74 17.28
C ALA A 100 14.34 5.77 18.16
N MET A 101 13.05 5.55 18.41
CA MET A 101 12.22 6.40 19.26
C MET A 101 12.64 6.35 20.74
N GLU A 102 13.04 5.20 21.25
CA GLU A 102 13.63 5.06 22.59
C GLU A 102 14.93 5.86 22.70
N GLY A 103 15.76 5.84 21.64
CA GLY A 103 16.98 6.65 21.55
C GLY A 103 16.71 8.16 21.52
N ILE A 104 15.54 8.60 21.05
CA ILE A 104 15.09 10.00 21.08
C ILE A 104 14.64 10.42 22.50
N GLU A 105 14.46 9.47 23.41
CA GLU A 105 14.02 9.68 24.79
C GLU A 105 12.64 10.37 24.90
N ARG A 106 11.77 10.15 23.90
CA ARG A 106 10.37 10.60 23.89
C ARG A 106 9.44 9.43 24.18
N PHE A 107 9.60 8.85 25.37
CA PHE A 107 8.80 7.71 25.83
C PHE A 107 7.30 8.05 25.92
N ASP A 108 6.96 9.31 26.20
CA ASP A 108 5.59 9.82 26.15
C ASP A 108 4.93 9.56 24.79
N VAL A 109 5.66 9.85 23.71
CA VAL A 109 5.17 9.67 22.34
C VAL A 109 5.00 8.20 22.00
N LEU A 110 5.95 7.37 22.44
CA LEU A 110 5.90 5.93 22.25
C LEU A 110 4.69 5.30 22.95
N ASP A 111 4.48 5.64 24.22
CA ASP A 111 3.36 5.12 25.00
C ASP A 111 2.02 5.51 24.35
N ASP A 112 1.91 6.75 23.86
CA ASP A 112 0.70 7.25 23.21
C ASP A 112 0.45 6.62 21.82
N CYS A 113 1.49 6.27 21.07
CA CYS A 113 1.35 5.77 19.70
C CYS A 113 1.36 4.24 19.58
N MET A 114 1.85 3.52 20.59
CA MET A 114 2.12 2.08 20.51
C MET A 114 0.87 1.28 20.09
N GLU A 115 -0.29 1.56 20.68
CA GLU A 115 -1.52 0.83 20.35
C GLU A 115 -1.88 0.99 18.87
N SER A 116 -1.84 2.22 18.34
CA SER A 116 -2.13 2.50 16.93
C SER A 116 -1.10 1.87 15.97
N ILE A 117 0.17 1.83 16.35
CA ILE A 117 1.23 1.16 15.59
C ILE A 117 0.96 -0.35 15.53
N LEU A 118 0.63 -0.96 16.67
CA LEU A 118 0.34 -2.40 16.73
C LEU A 118 -0.92 -2.77 15.95
N GLU A 119 -1.94 -1.90 15.92
CA GLU A 119 -3.11 -2.07 15.05
C GLU A 119 -2.73 -2.07 13.56
N ASP A 120 -1.91 -1.11 13.13
CA ASP A 120 -1.42 -1.05 11.75
C ASP A 120 -0.61 -2.31 11.38
N CYS A 121 0.20 -2.82 12.32
CA CYS A 121 0.98 -4.05 12.14
C CYS A 121 0.07 -5.27 11.96
N ARG A 122 -0.96 -5.43 12.80
CA ARG A 122 -1.95 -6.51 12.67
C ARG A 122 -2.69 -6.42 11.34
N ASP A 123 -3.07 -5.22 10.92
CA ASP A 123 -3.71 -4.98 9.63
C ASP A 123 -2.80 -5.34 8.47
N PHE A 124 -1.51 -5.01 8.56
CA PHE A 124 -0.52 -5.37 7.55
C PHE A 124 -0.37 -6.89 7.41
N ILE A 125 -0.18 -7.60 8.53
CA ILE A 125 -0.02 -9.06 8.56
C ILE A 125 -1.25 -9.74 7.94
N ARG A 126 -2.45 -9.35 8.40
CA ARG A 126 -3.72 -9.89 7.89
C ARG A 126 -3.83 -9.76 6.36
N ARG A 127 -3.49 -8.58 5.83
CA ARG A 127 -3.52 -8.33 4.38
C ARG A 127 -2.45 -9.15 3.66
N LYS A 128 -1.23 -9.23 4.19
CA LYS A 128 -0.14 -10.05 3.66
C LYS A 128 -0.53 -11.51 3.54
N GLU A 129 -1.11 -12.08 4.59
CA GLU A 129 -1.54 -13.48 4.63
C GLU A 129 -2.67 -13.75 3.64
N TYR A 130 -3.70 -12.91 3.65
CA TYR A 130 -4.87 -13.07 2.79
C TYR A 130 -4.52 -13.00 1.29
N TRP A 131 -3.64 -12.06 0.92
CA TRP A 131 -3.19 -11.86 -0.45
C TRP A 131 -1.98 -12.70 -0.85
N GLN A 132 -1.31 -13.34 0.12
CA GLN A 132 -0.05 -14.08 -0.06
C GLN A 132 1.06 -13.22 -0.71
N ARG A 133 0.96 -11.90 -0.53
CA ARG A 133 1.84 -10.86 -1.09
C ARG A 133 1.91 -9.72 -0.10
N GLU A 134 3.07 -9.11 0.02
CA GLU A 134 3.23 -7.95 0.90
C GLU A 134 2.46 -6.74 0.33
N PRO A 135 1.70 -6.02 1.18
CA PRO A 135 1.13 -4.74 0.81
C PRO A 135 2.20 -3.78 0.28
N SER A 136 1.87 -3.08 -0.80
CA SER A 136 2.79 -2.14 -1.44
C SER A 136 3.05 -0.91 -0.57
N VAL A 137 4.26 -0.35 -0.69
CA VAL A 137 4.60 0.98 -0.13
C VAL A 137 3.86 2.07 -0.91
N VAL A 138 2.60 2.33 -0.55
CA VAL A 138 1.71 3.24 -1.28
C VAL A 138 2.35 4.61 -1.45
N GLN A 139 3.01 5.11 -0.41
CA GLN A 139 3.55 6.47 -0.34
C GLN A 139 4.69 6.78 -1.32
N GLN A 140 5.36 5.77 -1.87
CA GLN A 140 6.53 5.95 -2.75
C GLN A 140 6.41 5.28 -4.11
N THR A 141 5.27 4.65 -4.38
CA THR A 141 5.09 3.85 -5.59
C THR A 141 4.25 4.57 -6.63
N ILE A 142 4.71 4.55 -7.89
CA ILE A 142 3.82 4.73 -9.04
C ILE A 142 3.37 3.34 -9.49
N PHE A 143 2.07 3.20 -9.69
CA PHE A 143 1.44 1.94 -10.07
C PHE A 143 1.06 1.98 -11.55
N GLN A 144 1.27 0.86 -12.22
CA GLN A 144 0.90 0.72 -13.62
C GLN A 144 -0.62 0.67 -13.80
N ALA A 145 -1.33 0.13 -12.82
CA ALA A 145 -2.78 0.20 -12.77
C ALA A 145 -3.36 0.18 -11.35
N PHE A 146 -4.49 0.87 -11.20
CA PHE A 146 -5.42 0.73 -10.08
C PHE A 146 -6.42 -0.39 -10.39
N VAL A 147 -6.66 -1.32 -9.47
CA VAL A 147 -7.60 -2.44 -9.67
C VAL A 147 -8.90 -2.18 -8.92
N ILE A 148 -9.99 -2.05 -9.67
CA ILE A 148 -11.36 -2.02 -9.13
C ILE A 148 -11.92 -3.44 -9.22
N HIS A 149 -12.29 -4.00 -8.07
CA HIS A 149 -12.88 -5.33 -7.96
C HIS A 149 -13.80 -5.40 -6.73
N VAL A 150 -14.60 -6.47 -6.65
CA VAL A 150 -15.40 -6.82 -5.47
C VAL A 150 -14.83 -8.07 -4.78
N LEU A 151 -15.30 -8.35 -3.57
CA LEU A 151 -14.81 -9.50 -2.79
C LEU A 151 -15.13 -10.85 -3.48
N ASP A 152 -16.26 -10.96 -4.16
CA ASP A 152 -16.65 -12.21 -4.83
C ASP A 152 -15.67 -12.62 -5.94
N ASP A 153 -15.02 -11.64 -6.59
CA ASP A 153 -14.07 -11.87 -7.66
C ASP A 153 -12.62 -12.06 -7.17
N VAL A 154 -12.40 -12.07 -5.85
CA VAL A 154 -11.06 -12.01 -5.26
C VAL A 154 -10.15 -13.17 -5.69
N VAL A 155 -10.71 -14.35 -5.95
CA VAL A 155 -9.95 -15.53 -6.40
C VAL A 155 -9.28 -15.24 -7.74
N PHE A 156 -10.04 -14.70 -8.69
CA PHE A 156 -9.50 -14.28 -9.99
C PHE A 156 -8.51 -13.12 -9.83
N VAL A 157 -8.84 -12.12 -9.01
CA VAL A 157 -7.97 -10.94 -8.79
C VAL A 157 -6.62 -11.37 -8.23
N ARG A 158 -6.58 -12.32 -7.29
CA ARG A 158 -5.33 -12.85 -6.74
C ARG A 158 -4.48 -13.56 -7.78
N GLU A 159 -5.10 -14.36 -8.65
CA GLU A 159 -4.39 -14.99 -9.78
C GLU A 159 -3.83 -13.92 -10.74
N MET A 160 -4.64 -12.93 -11.10
CA MET A 160 -4.23 -11.82 -11.96
C MET A 160 -3.06 -11.05 -11.34
N VAL A 161 -3.15 -10.68 -10.07
CA VAL A 161 -2.09 -9.97 -9.34
C VAL A 161 -0.80 -10.78 -9.34
N THR A 162 -0.88 -12.07 -9.05
CA THR A 162 0.30 -12.96 -9.07
C THR A 162 0.98 -12.93 -10.44
N ARG A 163 0.22 -13.19 -11.52
CA ARG A 163 0.78 -13.26 -12.88
C ARG A 163 1.30 -11.92 -13.38
N VAL A 164 0.60 -10.83 -13.12
CA VAL A 164 0.98 -9.50 -13.61
C VAL A 164 2.18 -8.96 -12.84
N GLU A 165 2.24 -9.16 -11.53
CA GLU A 165 3.37 -8.68 -10.72
C GLU A 165 4.63 -9.54 -10.87
N ASP A 166 4.50 -10.83 -11.21
CA ASP A 166 5.64 -11.70 -11.55
C ASP A 166 6.39 -11.22 -12.80
N GLU A 167 5.69 -10.51 -13.69
CA GLU A 167 6.26 -9.86 -14.87
C GLU A 167 6.84 -8.45 -14.57
N GLY A 168 6.96 -8.09 -13.29
CA GLY A 168 7.56 -6.84 -12.82
C GLY A 168 6.63 -5.62 -12.89
N VAL A 169 5.34 -5.81 -13.12
CA VAL A 169 4.34 -4.75 -13.10
C VAL A 169 3.88 -4.48 -11.67
N ARG A 170 3.63 -3.22 -11.32
CA ARG A 170 3.12 -2.85 -9.99
C ARG A 170 1.63 -2.51 -10.08
N LEU A 171 0.79 -3.29 -9.39
CA LEU A 171 -0.64 -3.02 -9.30
C LEU A 171 -0.98 -2.41 -7.94
N PHE A 172 -1.97 -1.53 -7.93
CA PHE A 172 -2.58 -1.06 -6.70
C PHE A 172 -3.94 -1.74 -6.53
N VAL A 173 -4.07 -2.57 -5.49
CA VAL A 173 -5.29 -3.27 -5.12
C VAL A 173 -5.77 -2.70 -3.79
N PRO A 174 -6.89 -1.95 -3.73
CA PRO A 174 -7.34 -1.28 -2.51
C PRO A 174 -7.41 -2.20 -1.28
N ALA A 175 -7.96 -3.39 -1.44
CA ALA A 175 -8.11 -4.37 -0.36
C ALA A 175 -6.77 -4.99 0.13
N ARG A 176 -5.67 -4.82 -0.61
CA ARG A 176 -4.32 -5.28 -0.23
C ARG A 176 -3.45 -4.13 0.24
N ASP A 177 -3.34 -3.10 -0.60
CA ASP A 177 -2.34 -2.05 -0.49
C ASP A 177 -2.81 -0.91 0.41
N PHE A 178 -4.12 -0.70 0.54
CA PHE A 178 -4.64 0.43 1.31
C PHE A 178 -4.84 0.06 2.80
N PRO A 179 -4.39 0.90 3.75
CA PRO A 179 -4.64 0.67 5.18
C PRO A 179 -6.12 0.72 5.50
N ALA A 180 -6.62 -0.24 6.30
CA ALA A 180 -8.04 -0.26 6.70
C ALA A 180 -8.40 0.89 7.66
N ALA A 181 -7.39 1.43 8.36
CA ALA A 181 -7.47 2.50 9.34
C ALA A 181 -7.61 3.93 8.76
N GLU A 182 -7.67 4.12 7.44
CA GLU A 182 -7.68 5.45 6.84
C GLU A 182 -9.03 6.20 7.03
N HIS A 183 -8.95 7.46 7.47
CA HIS A 183 -10.08 8.38 7.43
C HIS A 183 -10.30 8.92 6.01
N ASN A 184 -11.55 9.04 5.57
CA ASN A 184 -11.88 9.44 4.18
C ASN A 184 -11.37 8.46 3.12
N TYR A 185 -11.37 7.15 3.42
CA TYR A 185 -11.00 6.04 2.54
C TYR A 185 -11.23 6.30 1.04
N MET A 186 -12.46 6.64 0.67
CA MET A 186 -12.87 6.86 -0.71
C MET A 186 -12.18 8.07 -1.37
N TYR A 187 -11.95 9.17 -0.65
CA TYR A 187 -11.23 10.33 -1.18
C TYR A 187 -9.78 9.97 -1.49
N SER A 188 -9.11 9.32 -0.54
CA SER A 188 -7.71 8.91 -0.68
C SER A 188 -7.51 7.90 -1.81
N LEU A 189 -8.44 6.95 -2.00
CA LEU A 189 -8.40 6.04 -3.14
C LEU A 189 -8.51 6.78 -4.48
N ILE A 190 -9.42 7.75 -4.58
CA ILE A 190 -9.58 8.56 -5.80
C ILE A 190 -8.30 9.38 -6.04
N GLU A 191 -7.71 9.96 -5.00
CA GLU A 191 -6.44 10.69 -5.11
C GLU A 191 -5.30 9.78 -5.59
N ILE A 192 -5.16 8.56 -5.04
CA ILE A 192 -4.15 7.59 -5.48
C ILE A 192 -4.38 7.18 -6.94
N MET A 193 -5.64 6.91 -7.30
CA MET A 193 -6.02 6.60 -8.68
C MET A 193 -5.62 7.74 -9.64
N GLN A 194 -5.81 9.00 -9.21
CA GLN A 194 -5.48 10.18 -9.99
C GLN A 194 -4.00 10.53 -10.03
N THR A 195 -3.26 10.37 -8.94
CA THR A 195 -1.90 10.92 -8.84
C THR A 195 -0.83 9.85 -9.04
N ARG A 196 -1.16 8.57 -8.82
CA ARG A 196 -0.18 7.49 -8.76
C ARG A 196 -0.44 6.31 -9.68
N CYS A 197 -1.59 6.25 -10.33
CA CYS A 197 -1.95 5.13 -11.20
C CYS A 197 -2.02 5.56 -12.67
N LEU A 198 -1.29 4.84 -13.53
CA LEU A 198 -1.23 5.15 -14.97
C LEU A 198 -2.45 4.65 -15.74
N ASN A 199 -3.03 3.53 -15.31
CA ASN A 199 -4.24 2.95 -15.89
C ASN A 199 -5.20 2.51 -14.78
N VAL A 200 -6.41 2.13 -15.16
CA VAL A 200 -7.39 1.52 -14.26
C VAL A 200 -7.83 0.19 -14.87
N ILE A 201 -7.69 -0.89 -14.12
CA ILE A 201 -8.28 -2.19 -14.43
C ILE A 201 -9.62 -2.27 -13.69
N VAL A 202 -10.68 -2.66 -14.38
CA VAL A 202 -11.99 -2.94 -13.76
C VAL A 202 -12.38 -4.39 -14.03
N VAL A 203 -12.61 -5.16 -12.97
CA VAL A 203 -13.07 -6.54 -13.04
C VAL A 203 -14.59 -6.55 -13.08
N VAL A 204 -15.15 -6.78 -14.26
CA VAL A 204 -16.58 -6.74 -14.55
C VAL A 204 -17.21 -8.10 -14.27
N SER A 205 -18.09 -8.11 -13.28
CA SER A 205 -18.96 -9.21 -12.86
C SER A 205 -20.34 -8.67 -12.49
N ARG A 206 -21.34 -9.53 -12.28
CA ARG A 206 -22.64 -9.11 -11.78
C ARG A 206 -22.53 -8.55 -10.37
N ALA A 207 -21.69 -9.14 -9.52
CA ALA A 207 -21.43 -8.67 -8.17
C ALA A 207 -20.91 -7.22 -8.15
N LEU A 208 -20.07 -6.82 -9.13
CA LEU A 208 -19.63 -5.43 -9.23
C LEU A 208 -20.77 -4.43 -9.46
N SER A 209 -21.82 -4.82 -10.20
CA SER A 209 -22.97 -3.93 -10.45
C SER A 209 -23.83 -3.68 -9.20
N GLU A 210 -23.72 -4.55 -8.20
CA GLU A 210 -24.46 -4.48 -6.93
C GLU A 210 -23.63 -3.77 -5.83
N ASP A 211 -22.31 -3.70 -6.00
CA ASP A 211 -21.40 -3.08 -5.06
C ASP A 211 -21.29 -1.56 -5.27
N GLN A 212 -21.71 -0.80 -4.25
CA GLN A 212 -21.75 0.66 -4.31
C GLN A 212 -20.35 1.29 -4.31
N GLU A 213 -19.37 0.69 -3.63
CA GLU A 213 -18.02 1.24 -3.54
C GLU A 213 -17.28 1.07 -4.86
N ALA A 214 -17.31 -0.15 -5.42
CA ALA A 214 -16.70 -0.47 -6.71
C ALA A 214 -17.33 0.35 -7.84
N THR A 215 -18.66 0.48 -7.85
CA THR A 215 -19.38 1.32 -8.83
C THR A 215 -18.97 2.78 -8.72
N ARG A 216 -18.87 3.33 -7.52
CA ARG A 216 -18.43 4.72 -7.30
C ARG A 216 -16.97 4.95 -7.71
N LEU A 217 -16.08 3.99 -7.44
CA LEU A 217 -14.69 4.05 -7.91
C LEU A 217 -14.64 4.05 -9.44
N LEU A 218 -15.46 3.23 -10.08
CA LEU A 218 -15.56 3.16 -11.53
C LEU A 218 -16.08 4.48 -12.13
N GLU A 219 -17.14 5.06 -11.57
CA GLU A 219 -17.63 6.38 -12.01
C GLU A 219 -16.54 7.46 -11.93
N ASN A 220 -15.73 7.43 -10.86
CA ASN A 220 -14.59 8.33 -10.74
C ASN A 220 -13.50 8.04 -11.77
N ALA A 221 -13.20 6.76 -12.04
CA ALA A 221 -12.27 6.37 -13.10
C ALA A 221 -12.74 6.87 -14.48
N GLU A 222 -14.03 6.73 -14.81
CA GLU A 222 -14.61 7.24 -16.05
C GLU A 222 -14.48 8.77 -16.15
N ARG A 223 -14.77 9.50 -15.06
CA ARG A 223 -14.59 10.96 -14.99
C ARG A 223 -13.13 11.37 -15.18
N ILE A 224 -12.19 10.66 -14.57
CA ILE A 224 -10.76 10.92 -14.70
C ILE A 224 -10.32 10.68 -16.14
N HIS A 225 -10.75 9.57 -16.74
CA HIS A 225 -10.44 9.24 -18.13
C HIS A 225 -11.00 10.28 -19.13
N ALA A 226 -12.21 10.80 -18.87
CA ALA A 226 -12.80 11.86 -19.68
C ALA A 226 -12.00 13.18 -19.60
N GLN A 227 -11.32 13.44 -18.49
CA GLN A 227 -10.45 14.60 -18.29
C GLN A 227 -9.03 14.38 -18.85
N ASP A 228 -8.52 13.15 -18.77
CA ASP A 228 -7.18 12.75 -19.18
C ASP A 228 -7.22 11.40 -19.91
N THR A 229 -7.25 11.47 -21.25
CA THR A 229 -7.33 10.29 -22.12
C THR A 229 -6.01 9.54 -22.26
N SER A 230 -4.91 10.06 -21.67
CA SER A 230 -3.63 9.34 -21.64
C SER A 230 -3.70 8.07 -20.80
N ARG A 231 -4.60 8.05 -19.81
CA ARG A 231 -4.88 6.91 -18.93
C ARG A 231 -5.94 6.03 -19.54
N LYS A 232 -5.72 4.72 -19.52
CA LYS A 232 -6.68 3.77 -20.07
C LYS A 232 -7.49 3.11 -18.96
N ILE A 233 -8.77 2.90 -19.23
CA ILE A 233 -9.60 1.96 -18.48
C ILE A 233 -9.54 0.62 -19.24
N VAL A 234 -9.20 -0.45 -18.54
CA VAL A 234 -9.06 -1.81 -19.07
C VAL A 234 -10.13 -2.70 -18.41
N PRO A 235 -11.27 -2.92 -19.08
CA PRO A 235 -12.31 -3.80 -18.57
C PRO A 235 -11.93 -5.27 -18.77
N ILE A 236 -11.96 -6.03 -17.69
CA ILE A 236 -11.79 -7.49 -17.65
C ILE A 236 -13.16 -8.09 -17.36
N VAL A 237 -13.74 -8.82 -18.30
CA VAL A 237 -15.09 -9.38 -18.17
C VAL A 237 -15.00 -10.83 -17.72
N LEU A 238 -15.45 -11.10 -16.49
CA LEU A 238 -15.60 -12.46 -15.95
C LEU A 238 -16.94 -13.06 -16.32
N GLU A 239 -18.00 -12.27 -16.25
CA GLU A 239 -19.34 -12.65 -16.64
C GLU A 239 -20.11 -11.45 -17.21
N GLU A 240 -21.21 -11.71 -17.91
CA GLU A 240 -22.04 -10.64 -18.45
C GLU A 240 -22.74 -9.88 -17.31
N ALA A 241 -22.46 -8.58 -17.22
CA ALA A 241 -23.02 -7.69 -16.23
C ALA A 241 -23.75 -6.53 -16.92
N PRO A 242 -25.08 -6.64 -17.13
CA PRO A 242 -25.85 -5.50 -17.61
C PRO A 242 -25.79 -4.39 -16.55
N HIS A 243 -25.55 -3.15 -16.98
CA HIS A 243 -25.52 -1.93 -16.14
C HIS A 243 -24.19 -1.55 -15.45
N VAL A 244 -23.05 -2.15 -15.82
CA VAL A 244 -21.74 -1.73 -15.29
C VAL A 244 -21.13 -0.58 -16.10
N GLY A 245 -21.12 0.62 -15.53
CA GLY A 245 -20.48 1.83 -16.10
C GLY A 245 -21.12 2.34 -17.39
N PHE A 246 -21.08 3.65 -17.64
CA PHE A 246 -21.64 4.19 -18.88
C PHE A 246 -20.68 3.97 -20.06
N MET A 247 -19.38 4.14 -19.82
CA MET A 247 -18.35 4.13 -20.86
C MET A 247 -17.80 2.74 -21.14
N ILE A 248 -17.86 1.81 -20.18
CA ILE A 248 -17.33 0.43 -20.33
C ILE A 248 -17.89 -0.26 -21.57
N SER A 249 -19.16 -0.05 -21.88
CA SER A 249 -19.83 -0.61 -23.06
C SER A 249 -19.08 -0.32 -24.37
N ASN A 250 -18.44 0.85 -24.48
CA ASN A 250 -17.73 1.32 -25.68
C ASN A 250 -16.22 1.03 -25.67
N LEU A 251 -15.67 0.49 -24.58
CA LEU A 251 -14.25 0.18 -24.46
C LEU A 251 -13.93 -1.23 -24.99
N CYS A 252 -12.67 -1.43 -25.39
CA CYS A 252 -12.11 -2.74 -25.72
C CYS A 252 -12.02 -3.59 -24.45
N LYS A 253 -12.80 -4.67 -24.40
CA LYS A 253 -12.90 -5.55 -23.23
C LYS A 253 -11.99 -6.77 -23.41
N ILE A 254 -11.39 -7.22 -22.31
CA ILE A 254 -10.64 -8.48 -22.24
C ILE A 254 -11.56 -9.52 -21.61
N ASN A 255 -11.84 -10.60 -22.33
CA ASN A 255 -12.85 -11.58 -21.92
C ASN A 255 -12.20 -12.80 -21.25
N PHE A 256 -12.64 -13.10 -20.03
CA PHE A 256 -12.23 -14.24 -19.22
C PHE A 256 -13.40 -15.19 -18.87
N ASN A 257 -14.58 -14.96 -19.47
CA ASN A 257 -15.79 -15.77 -19.26
C ASN A 257 -15.62 -17.24 -19.69
N PHE A 258 -14.67 -17.53 -20.59
CA PHE A 258 -14.40 -18.88 -21.08
C PHE A 258 -12.92 -19.26 -20.85
N PRO A 259 -12.61 -20.43 -20.27
CA PRO A 259 -11.23 -20.87 -20.03
C PRO A 259 -10.35 -20.91 -21.28
N GLU A 260 -10.91 -21.27 -22.44
CA GLU A 260 -10.20 -21.30 -23.72
C GLU A 260 -9.72 -19.91 -24.14
N ALA A 261 -10.39 -18.86 -23.63
CA ALA A 261 -10.02 -17.48 -23.92
C ALA A 261 -8.82 -16.99 -23.12
N HIS A 262 -8.51 -17.64 -21.99
CA HIS A 262 -7.50 -17.16 -21.06
C HIS A 262 -6.12 -17.09 -21.72
N ALA A 263 -5.79 -18.06 -22.57
CA ALA A 263 -4.51 -18.12 -23.27
C ALA A 263 -4.21 -16.87 -24.12
N TRP A 264 -5.23 -16.23 -24.70
CA TRP A 264 -5.06 -14.98 -25.45
C TRP A 264 -5.37 -13.73 -24.62
N ALA A 265 -6.14 -13.86 -23.55
CA ALA A 265 -6.53 -12.75 -22.69
C ALA A 265 -5.36 -12.23 -21.85
N TRP A 266 -4.52 -13.11 -21.29
CA TRP A 266 -3.37 -12.71 -20.47
C TRP A 266 -2.35 -11.84 -21.22
N PRO A 267 -1.87 -12.20 -22.42
CA PRO A 267 -0.96 -11.33 -23.18
C PRO A 267 -1.59 -9.97 -23.51
N ARG A 268 -2.88 -9.94 -23.86
CA ARG A 268 -3.59 -8.69 -24.14
C ARG A 268 -3.68 -7.78 -22.91
N LEU A 269 -3.86 -8.36 -21.72
CA LEU A 269 -3.83 -7.59 -20.47
C LEU A 269 -2.46 -6.94 -20.30
N MET A 270 -1.38 -7.70 -20.45
CA MET A 270 -0.01 -7.17 -20.36
C MET A 270 0.27 -6.06 -21.38
N ASP A 271 -0.14 -6.25 -22.64
CA ASP A 271 -0.02 -5.25 -23.70
C ASP A 271 -0.80 -3.97 -23.38
N SER A 272 -1.99 -4.11 -22.78
CA SER A 272 -2.84 -2.97 -22.41
C SER A 272 -2.21 -2.10 -21.32
N LEU A 273 -1.43 -2.72 -20.43
CA LEU A 273 -0.68 -2.07 -19.36
C LEU A 273 0.64 -1.45 -19.84
N GLY A 274 1.02 -1.65 -21.11
CA GLY A 274 2.22 -1.05 -21.70
C GLY A 274 3.52 -1.78 -21.36
N VAL A 275 3.41 -3.00 -20.84
CA VAL A 275 4.54 -3.89 -20.57
C VAL A 275 5.17 -4.27 -21.91
N GLY A 276 6.42 -3.86 -22.13
CA GLY A 276 7.14 -4.05 -23.40
C GLY A 276 7.33 -2.80 -24.28
N ARG A 277 6.61 -1.68 -24.05
CA ARG A 277 6.85 -0.42 -24.82
C ARG A 277 7.77 0.59 -24.13
N ASN A 278 8.04 0.41 -22.84
CA ASN A 278 8.84 1.32 -22.04
C ASN A 278 10.36 1.06 -22.10
N GLN A 279 10.83 -0.01 -22.75
CA GLN A 279 12.26 -0.19 -23.00
C GLN A 279 12.77 0.75 -24.10
N ASP A 280 11.96 1.06 -25.12
CA ASP A 280 12.35 1.93 -26.24
C ASP A 280 12.27 3.44 -25.92
N ARG A 281 11.47 3.83 -24.92
CA ARG A 281 11.30 5.25 -24.53
C ARG A 281 12.35 5.78 -23.54
N ARG A 282 13.25 4.92 -23.03
CA ARG A 282 14.36 5.34 -22.15
C ARG A 282 15.67 5.62 -22.89
N LEU A 283 15.66 5.58 -24.24
CA LEU A 283 16.82 5.86 -25.09
C LEU A 283 16.74 7.19 -25.86
N HIS A 284 15.80 8.08 -25.51
CA HIS A 284 15.69 9.43 -26.08
C HIS A 284 15.53 10.49 -25.01
#